data_AF-A0A094B672-F1
#
_entry.id   AF-A0A094B672-F1
#
_cell.length_a   1.000
_cell.length_b   1.000
_cell.length_c   1.000
_cell.angle_alpha   90.00
_cell.angle_beta   90.00
_cell.angle_gamma   90.00
#
_symmetry.space_group_name_H-M   'P 1'
#
loop_
_entity.id
_entity.type
_entity.pdbx_description
1 polymer ?
#
loop_
_entity_poly.entity_id
_entity_poly.type
_entity_poly.pdbx_seq_one_letter_code
_entity_poly.pdbx_strand_id
1 'polypeptide(L)'
;MILKYCRKKKQDDEESQYLDYSDKKWAIKHHASYIINLVGSERPDPGQNNTDLSDQKWSYRVNFAELQRLRLRQLQHTLVDHAVTIATTRTHPENWPKDMREYVQALQDYDYMGQRRQPRADPFLVTGERYVDRCILEAAMSLEPNAKESLKLVGPLGFWETKDTQPEPVGGTRTDNYRRGWVKGFYTRVAAAAMGGIFLIAPMWLMVLQNTMYTGLVATTLFVGVFGFLMAYFLDDLKDVMSTTAAYAAVLVVFVGLTTSGS
;
A
#
# COMPACT_ATOMS: atom_id res chain seq x y z
N MET A 1 9.44 -22.32 -28.96
CA MET A 1 9.73 -23.33 -27.91
C MET A 1 9.61 -22.61 -26.57
N ILE A 2 8.41 -22.59 -26.00
CA ILE A 2 8.06 -21.76 -24.83
C ILE A 2 8.41 -22.55 -23.56
N LEU A 3 8.96 -21.88 -22.54
CA LEU A 3 9.38 -22.41 -21.24
C LEU A 3 8.33 -23.37 -20.66
N LYS A 4 8.50 -24.68 -20.86
CA LYS A 4 7.48 -25.65 -20.44
C LYS A 4 7.41 -25.81 -18.92
N TYR A 5 8.53 -25.64 -18.22
CA TYR A 5 8.61 -25.92 -16.79
C TYR A 5 9.61 -25.01 -16.08
N CYS A 6 9.24 -24.53 -14.88
CA CYS A 6 10.16 -23.90 -13.93
C CYS A 6 10.02 -24.59 -12.57
N ARG A 7 11.14 -24.93 -11.94
CA ARG A 7 11.18 -25.65 -10.66
C ARG A 7 11.02 -24.65 -9.52
N LYS A 8 9.94 -24.76 -8.74
CA LYS A 8 9.80 -24.03 -7.47
C LYS A 8 10.36 -24.90 -6.34
N LYS A 9 11.43 -24.45 -5.68
CA LYS A 9 11.83 -25.05 -4.39
C LYS A 9 10.87 -24.53 -3.32
N LYS A 10 10.15 -25.43 -2.65
CA LYS A 10 9.42 -25.11 -1.43
C LYS A 10 10.45 -25.08 -0.30
N GLN A 11 10.44 -24.01 0.49
CA GLN A 11 11.23 -23.96 1.72
C GLN A 11 10.49 -24.89 2.70
N ASP A 12 11.12 -26.02 3.02
CA ASP A 12 10.77 -26.98 4.07
C ASP A 12 10.06 -28.30 3.70
N ASP A 13 9.84 -28.66 2.43
CA ASP A 13 9.46 -30.06 2.06
C ASP A 13 10.08 -30.48 0.71
N GLU A 14 10.52 -31.74 0.59
CA GLU A 14 11.16 -32.35 -0.60
C GLU A 14 10.28 -32.46 -1.86
N GLU A 15 9.03 -31.98 -1.83
CA GLU A 15 8.13 -32.05 -2.98
C GLU A 15 8.37 -30.88 -3.94
N SER A 16 9.15 -31.13 -5.00
CA SER A 16 9.38 -30.16 -6.07
C SER A 16 8.11 -30.00 -6.92
N GLN A 17 7.36 -28.92 -6.71
CA GLN A 17 6.18 -28.63 -7.52
C GLN A 17 6.59 -28.10 -8.90
N TYR A 18 6.26 -28.84 -9.96
CA TYR A 18 6.45 -28.41 -11.35
C TYR A 18 5.29 -27.51 -11.78
N LEU A 19 5.59 -26.25 -12.09
CA LEU A 19 4.63 -25.36 -12.72
C LEU A 19 4.73 -25.55 -14.24
N ASP A 20 3.66 -26.06 -14.84
CA ASP A 20 3.49 -26.09 -16.29
C ASP A 20 2.99 -24.73 -16.77
N TYR A 21 3.88 -23.94 -17.36
CA TYR A 21 3.53 -22.60 -17.83
C TYR A 21 2.77 -22.62 -19.17
N SER A 22 2.67 -23.79 -19.83
CA SER A 22 1.88 -23.91 -21.05
C SER A 22 0.37 -23.99 -20.78
N ASP A 23 -0.03 -24.42 -19.58
CA ASP A 23 -1.43 -24.43 -19.14
C ASP A 23 -1.80 -23.09 -18.49
N LYS A 24 -2.65 -22.28 -19.14
CA LYS A 24 -3.15 -21.00 -18.58
C LYS A 24 -3.77 -21.12 -17.18
N LYS A 25 -4.12 -22.34 -16.73
CA LYS A 25 -4.63 -22.61 -15.37
C LYS A 25 -3.55 -22.63 -14.29
N TRP A 26 -2.25 -22.62 -14.63
CA TRP A 26 -1.17 -22.63 -13.62
C TRP A 26 -1.26 -21.43 -12.68
N ALA A 27 -1.61 -20.26 -13.21
CA ALA A 27 -1.76 -19.04 -12.42
C ALA A 27 -2.91 -19.20 -11.41
N ILE A 28 -4.02 -19.82 -11.83
CA ILE A 28 -5.16 -20.12 -10.95
C ILE A 28 -4.70 -21.06 -9.83
N LYS A 29 -4.03 -22.17 -10.15
CA LYS A 29 -3.50 -23.10 -9.13
C LYS A 29 -2.57 -22.42 -8.13
N HIS A 30 -1.73 -21.50 -8.61
CA HIS A 30 -0.77 -20.78 -7.78
C HIS A 30 -1.45 -19.81 -6.80
N HIS A 31 -2.45 -19.07 -7.27
CA HIS A 31 -3.13 -18.03 -6.49
C HIS A 31 -4.34 -18.54 -5.70
N ALA A 32 -4.96 -19.66 -6.10
CA ALA A 32 -6.17 -20.20 -5.50
C ALA A 32 -6.10 -20.30 -3.97
N SER A 33 -4.95 -20.76 -3.44
CA SER A 33 -4.76 -20.93 -1.98
C SER A 33 -4.69 -19.63 -1.17
N TYR A 34 -4.72 -18.47 -1.83
CA TYR A 34 -4.70 -17.15 -1.20
C TYR A 34 -5.98 -16.35 -1.44
N ILE A 35 -6.84 -16.77 -2.39
CA ILE A 35 -8.08 -16.07 -2.72
C ILE A 35 -9.10 -16.24 -1.60
N ILE A 36 -9.30 -17.47 -1.13
CA ILE A 36 -10.25 -17.80 -0.06
C ILE A 36 -9.50 -18.52 1.05
N ASN A 37 -9.78 -18.16 2.30
CA ASN A 37 -9.25 -18.82 3.49
C ASN A 37 -10.37 -19.06 4.50
N LEU A 38 -10.18 -20.05 5.36
CA LEU A 38 -10.98 -20.25 6.57
C LEU A 38 -10.47 -19.33 7.67
N VAL A 39 -11.39 -18.75 8.44
CA VAL A 39 -11.07 -17.91 9.59
C VAL A 39 -11.81 -18.42 10.81
N GLY A 40 -11.07 -18.69 11.88
CA GLY A 40 -11.62 -19.07 13.18
C GLY A 40 -11.77 -17.86 14.11
N SER A 41 -12.69 -17.97 15.07
CA SER A 41 -12.92 -16.93 16.09
C SER A 41 -11.75 -16.70 17.04
N GLU A 42 -10.89 -17.70 17.19
CA GLU A 42 -9.70 -17.62 18.00
C GLU A 42 -8.46 -17.86 17.13
N ARG A 43 -7.29 -17.49 17.66
CA ARG A 43 -6.04 -17.75 16.96
C ARG A 43 -5.80 -19.26 16.93
N PRO A 44 -5.42 -19.83 15.78
CA PRO A 44 -5.10 -21.24 15.70
C PRO A 44 -3.86 -21.53 16.55
N ASP A 45 -3.97 -22.51 17.45
CA ASP A 45 -2.81 -23.04 18.16
C ASP A 45 -1.91 -23.79 17.16
N PRO A 46 -0.57 -23.57 17.19
CA PRO A 46 0.35 -24.11 16.18
C PRO A 46 0.52 -25.64 16.16
N GLY A 47 -0.35 -26.40 16.84
CA GLY A 47 -0.36 -27.86 16.87
C GLY A 47 -1.74 -28.51 16.71
N GLN A 48 -2.79 -27.75 16.38
CA GLN A 48 -4.15 -28.28 16.31
C GLN A 48 -4.52 -28.70 14.87
N ASN A 49 -4.93 -29.95 14.69
CA ASN A 49 -5.42 -30.47 13.41
C ASN A 49 -6.83 -29.92 13.11
N ASN A 50 -7.15 -29.72 11.82
CA ASN A 50 -8.43 -29.21 11.30
C ASN A 50 -9.69 -30.03 11.67
N THR A 51 -9.58 -31.06 12.51
CA THR A 51 -10.68 -31.96 12.88
C THR A 51 -11.33 -31.61 14.21
N ASP A 52 -10.70 -30.77 15.04
CA ASP A 52 -11.11 -30.51 16.44
C ASP A 52 -11.92 -29.20 16.62
N LEU A 53 -12.70 -28.85 15.58
CA LEU A 53 -13.24 -27.51 15.38
C LEU A 53 -14.76 -27.44 15.55
N SER A 54 -15.37 -28.43 16.20
CA SER A 54 -16.83 -28.54 16.31
C SER A 54 -17.48 -27.39 17.08
N ASP A 55 -16.74 -26.76 18.01
CA ASP A 55 -17.30 -25.79 18.96
C ASP A 55 -16.88 -24.34 18.68
N GLN A 56 -15.89 -24.14 17.81
CA GLN A 56 -15.39 -22.82 17.49
C GLN A 56 -16.24 -22.19 16.39
N LYS A 57 -16.36 -20.85 16.36
CA LYS A 57 -17.11 -20.15 15.31
C LYS A 57 -16.22 -19.91 14.10
N TRP A 58 -16.59 -20.47 12.96
CA TRP A 58 -15.79 -20.46 11.73
C TRP A 58 -16.50 -19.66 10.66
N SER A 59 -15.72 -19.00 9.82
CA SER A 59 -16.24 -18.37 8.60
C SER A 59 -15.13 -18.31 7.54
N TYR A 60 -15.35 -17.50 6.51
CA TYR A 60 -14.47 -17.41 5.34
C TYR A 60 -13.87 -16.01 5.23
N ARG A 61 -12.78 -15.90 4.49
CA ARG A 61 -12.19 -14.62 4.09
C ARG A 61 -11.81 -14.68 2.63
N VAL A 62 -12.28 -13.71 1.86
CA VAL A 62 -12.02 -13.57 0.43
C VAL A 62 -11.20 -12.31 0.18
N ASN A 63 -10.08 -12.47 -0.52
CA ASN A 63 -9.15 -11.38 -0.82
C ASN A 63 -9.23 -11.00 -2.31
N PHE A 64 -9.87 -9.88 -2.61
CA PHE A 64 -9.98 -9.37 -3.99
C PHE A 64 -8.66 -8.84 -4.54
N ALA A 65 -7.72 -8.44 -3.69
CA ALA A 65 -6.38 -8.08 -4.15
C ALA A 65 -5.64 -9.29 -4.74
N GLU A 66 -5.91 -10.50 -4.26
CA GLU A 66 -5.36 -11.73 -4.86
C GLU A 66 -6.01 -12.08 -6.20
N LEU A 67 -7.30 -11.78 -6.38
CA LEU A 67 -7.94 -11.88 -7.70
C LEU A 67 -7.31 -10.91 -8.69
N GLN A 68 -6.99 -9.68 -8.25
CA GLN A 68 -6.31 -8.70 -9.09
C GLN A 68 -4.88 -9.14 -9.44
N ARG A 69 -4.14 -9.72 -8.49
CA ARG A 69 -2.82 -10.34 -8.75
C ARG A 69 -2.90 -11.47 -9.76
N LEU A 70 -3.91 -12.34 -9.65
CA LEU A 70 -4.16 -13.41 -10.62
C LEU A 70 -4.41 -12.82 -12.02
N ARG A 71 -5.26 -11.80 -12.15
CA ARG A 71 -5.52 -11.11 -13.42
C ARG A 71 -4.25 -10.52 -14.02
N LEU A 72 -3.45 -9.81 -13.22
CA LEU A 72 -2.16 -9.28 -13.64
C LEU A 72 -1.24 -10.36 -14.19
N ARG A 73 -1.18 -11.51 -13.51
CA ARG A 73 -0.34 -12.65 -13.94
C ARG A 73 -0.79 -13.23 -15.28
N GLN A 74 -2.10 -13.34 -15.51
CA GLN A 74 -2.68 -13.81 -16.77
C GLN A 74 -2.41 -12.85 -17.94
N LEU A 75 -2.59 -11.54 -17.71
CA LEU A 75 -2.28 -10.51 -18.70
C LEU A 75 -0.78 -10.49 -19.01
N GLN A 76 0.07 -10.58 -17.99
CA GLN A 76 1.52 -10.63 -18.18
C GLN A 76 1.95 -11.83 -19.03
N HIS A 77 1.36 -13.01 -18.80
CA HIS A 77 1.61 -14.18 -19.64
C HIS A 77 1.22 -13.93 -21.11
N THR A 78 0.02 -13.39 -21.33
CA THR A 78 -0.50 -13.08 -22.67
C THR A 78 0.40 -12.09 -23.41
N LEU A 79 0.89 -11.07 -22.70
CA LEU A 79 1.81 -10.09 -23.27
C LEU A 79 3.19 -10.67 -23.59
N VAL A 80 3.67 -11.61 -22.80
CA VAL A 80 4.90 -12.35 -23.11
C VAL A 80 4.71 -13.17 -24.40
N ASP A 81 3.57 -13.84 -24.57
CA ASP A 81 3.27 -14.58 -25.81
C ASP A 81 3.23 -13.65 -27.03
N HIS A 82 2.63 -12.46 -26.88
CA HIS A 82 2.63 -11.44 -27.92
C HIS A 82 4.03 -10.95 -28.26
N ALA A 83 4.85 -10.66 -27.25
CA ALA A 83 6.23 -10.20 -27.43
C ALA A 83 7.09 -11.25 -28.13
N VAL A 84 6.95 -12.53 -27.76
CA VAL A 84 7.62 -13.65 -28.44
C VAL A 84 7.20 -13.71 -29.91
N THR A 85 5.89 -13.63 -30.19
CA THR A 85 5.36 -13.68 -31.56
C THR A 85 5.90 -12.54 -32.42
N ILE A 86 5.94 -11.32 -31.89
CA ILE A 86 6.50 -10.15 -32.58
C ILE A 86 7.99 -10.34 -32.84
N ALA A 87 8.74 -10.82 -31.84
CA ALA A 87 10.18 -11.04 -31.97
C ALA A 87 10.54 -12.13 -32.98
N THR A 88 9.77 -13.23 -33.04
CA THR A 88 10.06 -14.38 -33.91
C THR A 88 9.48 -14.22 -35.32
N THR A 89 8.22 -13.83 -35.41
CA THR A 89 7.45 -13.84 -36.67
C THR A 89 7.47 -12.48 -37.36
N ARG A 90 7.91 -11.42 -36.66
CA ARG A 90 7.86 -10.01 -37.14
C ARG A 90 6.45 -9.54 -37.49
N THR A 91 5.44 -10.22 -36.98
CA THR A 91 4.02 -9.91 -37.12
C THR A 91 3.44 -9.65 -35.73
N HIS A 92 2.46 -8.76 -35.63
CA HIS A 92 1.82 -8.46 -34.35
C HIS A 92 0.45 -9.12 -34.23
N PRO A 93 0.09 -9.70 -33.07
CA PRO A 93 -1.27 -10.19 -32.80
C PRO A 93 -2.27 -9.02 -32.79
N GLU A 94 -3.43 -9.11 -33.45
CA GLU A 94 -4.35 -7.96 -33.58
C GLU A 94 -4.74 -7.31 -32.24
N ASN A 95 -4.87 -8.10 -31.17
CA ASN A 95 -5.31 -7.63 -29.85
C ASN A 95 -4.18 -7.09 -28.96
N TRP A 96 -2.92 -7.11 -29.40
CA TRP A 96 -1.78 -6.70 -28.54
C TRP A 96 -1.92 -5.30 -27.91
N PRO A 97 -2.44 -4.25 -28.59
CA PRO A 97 -2.56 -2.93 -27.99
C PRO A 97 -3.64 -2.89 -26.90
N LYS A 98 -4.70 -3.68 -27.07
CA LYS A 98 -5.79 -3.81 -26.10
C LYS A 98 -5.28 -4.50 -24.84
N ASP A 99 -4.59 -5.63 -25.00
CA ASP A 99 -4.08 -6.41 -23.86
C ASP A 99 -3.00 -5.61 -23.09
N MET A 100 -2.19 -4.82 -23.79
CA MET A 100 -1.24 -3.89 -23.15
C MET A 100 -1.97 -2.83 -22.31
N ARG A 101 -3.02 -2.24 -22.85
CA ARG A 101 -3.85 -1.25 -22.13
C ARG A 101 -4.51 -1.88 -20.91
N GLU A 102 -5.08 -3.07 -21.05
CA GLU A 102 -5.69 -3.79 -19.92
C GLU A 102 -4.68 -4.15 -18.84
N TYR A 103 -3.44 -4.51 -19.20
CA TYR A 103 -2.38 -4.75 -18.24
C TYR A 103 -1.99 -3.50 -17.46
N VAL A 104 -1.80 -2.37 -18.15
CA VAL A 104 -1.51 -1.08 -17.50
C VAL A 104 -2.65 -0.67 -16.58
N GLN A 105 -3.90 -0.78 -17.02
CA GLN A 105 -5.06 -0.48 -16.19
C GLN A 105 -5.12 -1.41 -14.96
N ALA A 106 -4.91 -2.71 -15.15
CA ALA A 106 -4.90 -3.66 -14.03
C ALA A 106 -3.79 -3.34 -13.01
N LEU A 107 -2.65 -2.82 -13.47
CA LEU A 107 -1.56 -2.40 -12.59
C LEU A 107 -1.96 -1.15 -11.78
N GLN A 108 -2.55 -0.15 -12.44
CA GLN A 108 -3.08 1.04 -11.77
C GLN A 108 -4.17 0.70 -10.75
N ASP A 109 -5.09 -0.20 -11.11
CA ASP A 109 -6.15 -0.68 -10.22
C ASP A 109 -5.55 -1.39 -8.99
N TYR A 110 -4.48 -2.18 -9.18
CA TYR A 110 -3.79 -2.85 -8.10
C TYR A 110 -3.05 -1.87 -7.17
N ASP A 111 -2.40 -0.85 -7.72
CA ASP A 111 -1.80 0.23 -6.93
C ASP A 111 -2.87 1.01 -6.15
N TYR A 112 -4.03 1.27 -6.77
CA TYR A 112 -5.18 1.86 -6.11
C TYR A 112 -5.68 1.01 -4.94
N MET A 113 -5.76 -0.32 -5.11
CA MET A 113 -6.10 -1.24 -4.02
C MET A 113 -5.11 -1.13 -2.86
N GLY A 114 -3.80 -1.06 -3.16
CA GLY A 114 -2.74 -0.89 -2.16
C GLY A 114 -2.86 0.42 -1.38
N GLN A 115 -3.15 1.53 -2.07
CA GLN A 115 -3.32 2.86 -1.44
C GLN A 115 -4.55 2.95 -0.53
N ARG A 116 -5.58 2.15 -0.83
CA ARG A 116 -6.84 2.11 -0.08
C ARG A 116 -6.86 1.04 1.03
N ARG A 117 -5.76 0.31 1.23
CA ARG A 117 -5.63 -0.69 2.28
C ARG A 117 -5.89 -0.07 3.65
N GLN A 118 -6.93 -0.56 4.34
CA GLN A 118 -7.26 -0.14 5.69
C GLN A 118 -7.21 -1.34 6.63
N PRO A 119 -6.45 -1.30 7.75
CA PRO A 119 -6.27 -2.46 8.62
C PRO A 119 -7.56 -3.10 9.16
N ARG A 120 -8.64 -2.32 9.31
CA ARG A 120 -9.93 -2.79 9.86
C ARG A 120 -11.08 -2.79 8.85
N ALA A 121 -10.99 -1.94 7.83
CA ALA A 121 -12.07 -1.66 6.89
C ALA A 121 -11.60 -1.79 5.42
N ASP A 122 -10.71 -2.75 5.14
CA ASP A 122 -10.20 -2.96 3.78
C ASP A 122 -11.37 -3.28 2.84
N PRO A 123 -11.66 -2.44 1.83
CA PRO A 123 -12.78 -2.67 0.91
C PRO A 123 -12.50 -3.81 -0.08
N PHE A 124 -11.25 -4.25 -0.20
CA PHE A 124 -10.85 -5.38 -1.05
C PHE A 124 -10.74 -6.70 -0.28
N LEU A 125 -11.16 -6.69 0.99
CA LEU A 125 -11.21 -7.86 1.85
C LEU A 125 -12.62 -8.06 2.38
N VAL A 126 -13.24 -9.18 1.98
CA VAL A 126 -14.52 -9.63 2.53
C VAL A 126 -14.21 -10.66 3.60
N THR A 127 -14.64 -10.43 4.84
CA THR A 127 -14.26 -11.29 5.97
C THR A 127 -15.47 -11.64 6.82
N GLY A 128 -15.61 -12.92 7.16
CA GLY A 128 -16.67 -13.41 8.05
C GLY A 128 -16.56 -12.97 9.51
N GLU A 129 -15.51 -12.22 9.83
CA GLU A 129 -15.41 -11.46 11.08
C GLU A 129 -16.45 -10.35 11.13
N ARG A 130 -16.85 -9.77 9.98
CA ARG A 130 -17.95 -8.81 9.88
C ARG A 130 -19.29 -9.51 9.71
N TYR A 131 -20.34 -9.01 10.37
CA TYR A 131 -21.60 -9.73 10.43
C TYR A 131 -22.28 -9.86 9.06
N VAL A 132 -22.35 -8.77 8.30
CA VAL A 132 -22.97 -8.77 6.96
C VAL A 132 -22.16 -9.59 5.96
N ASP A 133 -20.84 -9.41 5.94
CA ASP A 133 -19.94 -10.17 5.07
C ASP A 133 -20.06 -11.69 5.35
N ARG A 134 -20.15 -12.09 6.62
CA ARG A 134 -20.37 -13.48 7.01
C ARG A 134 -21.65 -14.04 6.42
N CYS A 135 -22.78 -13.32 6.48
CA CYS A 135 -24.02 -13.78 5.87
C CYS A 135 -23.90 -13.98 4.35
N ILE A 136 -23.19 -13.06 3.67
CA ILE A 136 -22.93 -13.15 2.22
C ILE A 136 -22.04 -14.37 1.92
N LEU A 137 -20.98 -14.57 2.70
CA LEU A 137 -20.04 -15.66 2.53
C LEU A 137 -20.67 -17.02 2.84
N GLU A 138 -21.46 -17.13 3.89
CA GLU A 138 -22.20 -18.36 4.23
C GLU A 138 -23.19 -18.71 3.11
N ALA A 139 -23.92 -17.73 2.57
CA ALA A 139 -24.81 -17.95 1.44
C ALA A 139 -24.05 -18.42 0.19
N ALA A 140 -22.92 -17.78 -0.15
CA ALA A 140 -22.13 -18.15 -1.32
C ALA A 140 -21.46 -19.53 -1.17
N MET A 141 -20.94 -19.86 0.02
CA MET A 141 -20.25 -21.12 0.28
C MET A 141 -21.19 -22.30 0.48
N SER A 142 -22.47 -22.07 0.81
CA SER A 142 -23.48 -23.13 0.89
C SER A 142 -23.68 -23.89 -0.42
N LEU A 143 -23.29 -23.30 -1.56
CA LEU A 143 -23.33 -23.92 -2.88
C LEU A 143 -22.16 -24.89 -3.12
N GLU A 144 -21.10 -24.83 -2.30
CA GLU A 144 -19.85 -25.57 -2.49
C GLU A 144 -19.42 -26.26 -1.17
N PRO A 145 -20.15 -27.29 -0.72
CA PRO A 145 -19.98 -27.89 0.62
C PRO A 145 -18.59 -28.50 0.86
N ASN A 146 -17.94 -28.99 -0.20
CA ASN A 146 -16.63 -29.64 -0.12
C ASN A 146 -15.46 -28.64 -0.11
N ALA A 147 -15.70 -27.35 -0.36
CA ALA A 147 -14.63 -26.37 -0.48
C ALA A 147 -13.81 -26.25 0.82
N LYS A 148 -14.44 -26.46 1.98
CA LYS A 148 -13.83 -26.30 3.32
C LYS A 148 -12.55 -27.13 3.50
N GLU A 149 -12.50 -28.35 2.98
CA GLU A 149 -11.36 -29.26 3.17
C GLU A 149 -10.07 -28.77 2.49
N SER A 150 -10.22 -27.95 1.45
CA SER A 150 -9.10 -27.46 0.64
C SER A 150 -8.55 -26.09 1.08
N LEU A 151 -9.23 -25.44 2.04
CA LEU A 151 -8.93 -24.06 2.44
C LEU A 151 -7.95 -24.02 3.61
N LYS A 152 -7.05 -23.03 3.59
CA LYS A 152 -6.13 -22.78 4.70
C LYS A 152 -6.83 -22.06 5.83
N LEU A 153 -6.53 -22.46 7.06
CA LEU A 153 -6.94 -21.75 8.27
C LEU A 153 -6.03 -20.54 8.51
N VAL A 154 -6.64 -19.40 8.78
CA VAL A 154 -5.95 -18.15 9.11
C VAL A 154 -6.56 -17.55 10.37
N GLY A 155 -5.73 -16.90 11.19
CA GLY A 155 -6.18 -16.22 12.39
C GLY A 155 -7.07 -14.99 12.12
N PRO A 156 -7.86 -14.56 13.12
CA PRO A 156 -8.68 -13.36 13.01
C PRO A 156 -7.81 -12.09 12.89
N LEU A 157 -8.29 -11.11 12.13
CA LEU A 157 -7.69 -9.78 12.00
C LEU A 157 -8.16 -8.83 13.10
N GLY A 158 -9.36 -9.04 13.64
CA GLY A 158 -9.98 -8.18 14.63
C GLY A 158 -11.08 -8.86 15.44
N PHE A 159 -11.98 -8.04 15.97
CA PHE A 159 -13.12 -8.50 16.75
C PHE A 159 -14.21 -9.06 15.83
N TRP A 160 -14.87 -10.11 16.31
CA TRP A 160 -15.99 -10.72 15.61
C TRP A 160 -17.25 -9.91 15.87
N GLU A 161 -17.79 -9.31 14.82
CA GLU A 161 -19.04 -8.55 14.91
C GLU A 161 -20.21 -9.49 15.21
N THR A 162 -21.21 -8.91 15.87
CA THR A 162 -22.46 -9.58 16.20
C THR A 162 -23.60 -8.99 15.38
N LYS A 163 -24.77 -9.64 15.42
CA LYS A 163 -25.98 -9.12 14.76
C LYS A 163 -26.42 -7.74 15.28
N ASP A 164 -26.05 -7.43 16.53
CA ASP A 164 -26.41 -6.18 17.20
C ASP A 164 -25.39 -5.06 16.89
N THR A 165 -24.27 -5.40 16.23
CA THR A 165 -23.29 -4.45 15.76
C THR A 165 -23.82 -3.71 14.55
N GLN A 166 -23.84 -2.38 14.58
CA GLN A 166 -24.21 -1.58 13.40
C GLN A 166 -23.18 -1.82 12.29
N PRO A 167 -23.61 -2.26 11.09
CA PRO A 167 -22.67 -2.59 10.03
C PRO A 167 -22.03 -1.31 9.49
N GLU A 168 -20.69 -1.27 9.48
CA GLU A 168 -19.98 -0.24 8.74
C GLU A 168 -20.13 -0.47 7.24
N PRO A 169 -20.48 0.56 6.44
CA PRO A 169 -20.54 0.42 4.99
C PRO A 169 -19.16 0.14 4.42
N VAL A 170 -19.11 -0.57 3.29
CA VAL A 170 -17.85 -0.90 2.59
C VAL A 170 -17.08 0.39 2.26
N GLY A 171 -15.85 0.49 2.76
CA GLY A 171 -15.01 1.68 2.58
C GLY A 171 -15.35 2.87 3.49
N GLY A 172 -16.24 2.70 4.47
CA GLY A 172 -16.67 3.74 5.41
C GLY A 172 -17.69 4.73 4.81
N THR A 173 -18.17 5.66 5.63
CA THR A 173 -19.12 6.67 5.14
C THR A 173 -18.41 7.74 4.31
N ARG A 174 -19.12 8.30 3.32
CA ARG A 174 -18.61 9.43 2.51
C ARG A 174 -18.17 10.59 3.39
N THR A 175 -18.92 10.88 4.45
CA THR A 175 -18.64 11.96 5.40
C THR A 175 -17.37 11.70 6.21
N ASP A 176 -17.18 10.47 6.70
CA ASP A 176 -15.97 10.11 7.44
C ASP A 176 -14.72 10.12 6.58
N ASN A 177 -14.83 9.65 5.33
CA ASN A 177 -13.73 9.69 4.38
C ASN A 177 -13.32 11.13 4.05
N TYR A 178 -14.29 12.03 3.84
CA TYR A 178 -14.02 13.45 3.64
C TYR A 178 -13.32 14.06 4.85
N ARG A 179 -13.84 13.80 6.06
CA ARG A 179 -13.26 14.31 7.31
C ARG A 179 -11.83 13.80 7.54
N ARG A 180 -11.56 12.50 7.34
CA ARG A 180 -10.21 11.93 7.48
C ARG A 180 -9.23 12.54 6.50
N GLY A 181 -9.64 12.70 5.23
CA GLY A 181 -8.84 13.35 4.20
C GLY A 181 -8.52 14.81 4.56
N TRP A 182 -9.54 15.55 5.03
CA TRP A 182 -9.40 16.93 5.47
C TRP A 182 -8.47 17.06 6.67
N VAL A 183 -8.62 16.25 7.71
CA VAL A 183 -7.76 16.27 8.90
C VAL A 183 -6.31 15.94 8.55
N LYS A 184 -6.08 14.92 7.71
CA LYS A 184 -4.72 14.56 7.28
C LYS A 184 -4.07 15.70 6.50
N GLY A 185 -4.80 16.29 5.55
CA GLY A 185 -4.32 17.43 4.78
C GLY A 185 -4.11 18.70 5.62
N PHE A 186 -4.95 18.90 6.65
CA PHE A 186 -4.77 20.00 7.59
C PHE A 186 -3.53 19.79 8.47
N TYR A 187 -3.35 18.59 9.02
CA TYR A 187 -2.20 18.27 9.86
C TYR A 187 -0.87 18.40 9.11
N THR A 188 -0.80 17.95 7.86
CA THR A 188 0.41 18.12 7.04
C THR A 188 0.72 19.59 6.78
N ARG A 189 -0.29 20.41 6.52
CA ARG A 189 -0.12 21.87 6.35
C ARG A 189 0.32 22.54 7.64
N VAL A 190 -0.26 22.19 8.78
CA VAL A 190 0.13 22.72 10.10
C VAL A 190 1.54 22.28 10.46
N ALA A 191 1.90 21.02 10.24
CA ALA A 191 3.25 20.53 10.49
C ALA A 191 4.29 21.23 9.61
N ALA A 192 3.99 21.41 8.31
CA ALA A 192 4.85 22.16 7.40
C ALA A 192 5.00 23.63 7.83
N ALA A 193 3.89 24.29 8.21
CA ALA A 193 3.91 25.66 8.70
C ALA A 193 4.66 25.79 10.03
N ALA A 194 4.51 24.84 10.95
CA ALA A 194 5.23 24.82 12.22
C ALA A 194 6.73 24.60 12.01
N MET A 195 7.12 23.66 11.15
CA MET A 195 8.54 23.47 10.80
C MET A 195 9.13 24.74 10.18
N GLY A 196 8.44 25.36 9.20
CA GLY A 196 8.89 26.62 8.60
C GLY A 196 8.98 27.76 9.63
N GLY A 197 8.01 27.86 10.54
CA GLY A 197 7.99 28.85 11.62
C GLY A 197 9.12 28.68 12.62
N ILE A 198 9.36 27.44 13.08
CA ILE A 198 10.51 27.12 13.95
C ILE A 198 11.82 27.51 13.25
N PHE A 199 11.92 27.19 11.96
CA PHE A 199 13.12 27.46 11.19
C PHE A 199 13.39 28.96 11.03
N LEU A 200 12.35 29.80 10.89
CA LEU A 200 12.48 31.26 10.88
C LEU A 200 12.77 31.88 12.26
N ILE A 201 12.16 31.35 13.32
CA ILE A 201 12.24 31.93 14.67
C ILE A 201 13.54 31.53 15.40
N ALA A 202 14.01 30.30 15.20
CA ALA A 202 15.21 29.77 15.84
C ALA A 202 16.47 30.64 15.64
N PRO A 203 16.85 31.08 14.42
CA PRO A 203 18.01 31.94 14.23
C PRO A 203 17.82 33.32 14.86
N MET A 204 16.60 33.86 14.89
CA MET A 204 16.33 35.12 15.59
C MET A 204 16.56 34.98 17.10
N TRP A 205 16.06 33.90 17.72
CA TRP A 205 16.30 33.64 19.14
C TRP A 205 17.77 33.41 19.46
N LEU A 206 18.48 32.68 18.60
CA LEU A 206 19.91 32.40 18.76
C LEU A 206 20.75 33.68 18.68
N MET A 207 20.42 34.59 17.75
CA MET A 207 21.09 35.88 17.62
C MET A 207 20.83 36.82 18.81
N VAL A 208 19.64 36.79 19.40
CA VAL A 208 19.34 37.57 20.62
C VAL A 208 20.12 37.06 21.82
N LEU A 209 20.38 35.74 21.91
CA LEU A 209 21.04 35.13 23.06
C LEU A 209 22.58 35.25 23.02
N GLN A 210 23.18 35.33 21.83
CA GLN A 210 24.64 35.49 21.67
C GLN A 210 24.99 36.71 20.83
N ASN A 211 25.34 37.79 21.53
CA ASN A 211 25.61 39.10 20.93
C ASN A 211 27.07 39.21 20.41
N THR A 212 27.45 38.35 19.46
CA THR A 212 28.76 38.44 18.79
C THR A 212 28.63 38.29 17.28
N MET A 213 29.31 39.18 16.53
CA MET A 213 29.19 39.32 15.07
C MET A 213 29.48 38.00 14.30
N TYR A 214 30.40 37.19 14.81
CA TYR A 214 30.77 35.90 14.21
C TYR A 214 29.69 34.83 14.37
N THR A 215 28.97 34.82 15.50
CA THR A 215 27.95 33.80 15.79
C THR A 215 26.73 33.97 14.90
N GLY A 216 26.37 35.21 14.55
CA GLY A 216 25.28 35.49 13.61
C GLY A 216 25.56 34.99 12.20
N LEU A 217 26.77 35.23 11.68
CA LEU A 217 27.17 34.81 10.33
C LEU A 217 27.28 33.28 10.21
N VAL A 218 27.87 32.63 11.23
CA VAL A 218 28.01 31.17 11.25
C VAL A 218 26.64 30.51 11.38
N ALA A 219 25.76 31.03 12.25
CA ALA A 219 24.42 30.49 12.42
C ALA A 219 23.59 30.58 11.12
N THR A 220 23.56 31.73 10.43
CA THR A 220 22.78 31.83 9.19
C THR A 220 23.25 30.87 8.12
N THR A 221 24.57 30.73 7.92
CA THR A 221 25.12 29.84 6.91
C THR A 221 24.75 28.37 7.19
N LEU A 222 24.80 27.95 8.46
CA LEU A 222 24.39 26.61 8.90
C LEU A 222 22.87 26.38 8.72
N PHE A 223 22.04 27.32 9.18
CA PHE A 223 20.58 27.18 9.08
C PHE A 223 20.12 27.19 7.62
N VAL A 224 20.62 28.09 6.77
CA VAL A 224 20.28 28.09 5.32
C VAL A 224 20.74 26.80 4.65
N GLY A 225 21.93 26.29 4.98
CA GLY A 225 22.43 25.02 4.45
C GLY A 225 21.55 23.83 4.83
N VAL A 226 21.19 23.71 6.11
CA VAL A 226 20.31 22.64 6.61
C VAL A 226 18.90 22.76 5.99
N PHE A 227 18.37 23.98 5.86
CA PHE A 227 17.09 24.23 5.19
C PHE A 227 17.11 23.79 3.74
N GLY A 228 18.12 24.22 2.97
CA GLY A 228 18.25 23.90 1.56
C GLY A 228 18.38 22.39 1.35
N PHE A 229 19.13 21.71 2.22
CA PHE A 229 19.24 20.25 2.19
C PHE A 229 17.90 19.56 2.50
N LEU A 230 17.18 20.01 3.54
CA LEU A 230 15.85 19.49 3.85
C LEU A 230 14.86 19.71 2.70
N MET A 231 14.85 20.90 2.10
CA MET A 231 13.95 21.21 0.98
C MET A 231 14.31 20.40 -0.27
N ALA A 232 15.58 20.17 -0.56
CA ALA A 232 16.01 19.29 -1.64
C ALA A 232 15.59 17.82 -1.45
N TYR A 233 15.39 17.39 -0.20
CA TYR A 233 14.87 16.06 0.11
C TYR A 233 13.34 15.98 0.04
N PHE A 234 12.64 17.07 0.39
CA PHE A 234 11.18 17.08 0.47
C PHE A 234 10.47 17.54 -0.81
N LEU A 235 11.13 18.31 -1.68
CA LEU A 235 10.55 18.82 -2.91
C LEU A 235 11.16 18.10 -4.12
N ASP A 236 10.29 17.58 -4.97
CA ASP A 236 10.70 16.86 -6.18
C ASP A 236 11.13 17.80 -7.33
N ASP A 237 10.77 19.09 -7.26
CA ASP A 237 11.10 20.09 -8.29
C ASP A 237 12.22 21.04 -7.83
N LEU A 238 13.31 21.06 -8.60
CA LEU A 238 14.49 21.88 -8.35
C LEU A 238 14.16 23.38 -8.30
N LYS A 239 13.19 23.85 -9.08
CA LYS A 239 12.83 25.28 -9.12
C LYS A 239 12.23 25.75 -7.80
N ASP A 240 11.40 24.93 -7.20
CA ASP A 240 10.75 25.24 -5.92
C ASP A 240 11.75 25.19 -4.77
N VAL A 241 12.72 24.27 -4.81
CA VAL A 241 13.84 24.20 -3.86
C VAL A 241 14.67 25.49 -3.91
N MET A 242 15.08 25.92 -5.10
CA MET A 242 15.91 27.12 -5.26
C MET A 242 15.15 28.39 -4.84
N SER A 243 13.90 28.54 -5.27
CA SER A 243 13.08 29.70 -4.92
C SER A 243 12.86 29.82 -3.41
N THR A 244 12.51 28.71 -2.76
CA THR A 244 12.22 28.72 -1.32
C THR A 244 13.48 28.92 -0.48
N THR A 245 14.61 28.33 -0.88
CA THR A 245 15.90 28.52 -0.21
C THR A 245 16.41 29.95 -0.37
N ALA A 246 16.27 30.54 -1.57
CA ALA A 246 16.66 31.94 -1.81
C ALA A 246 15.81 32.92 -0.99
N ALA A 247 14.49 32.71 -0.94
CA ALA A 247 13.60 33.52 -0.11
C ALA A 247 13.98 33.44 1.37
N TYR A 248 14.25 32.23 1.86
CA TYR A 248 14.67 32.01 3.25
C TYR A 248 16.03 32.67 3.57
N ALA A 249 17.01 32.53 2.68
CA ALA A 249 18.31 33.16 2.83
C ALA A 249 18.22 34.70 2.85
N ALA A 250 17.40 35.29 1.97
CA ALA A 250 17.19 36.74 1.93
C ALA A 250 16.64 37.28 3.26
N VAL A 251 15.65 36.59 3.85
CA VAL A 251 15.08 36.97 5.14
C VAL A 251 16.15 36.95 6.24
N LEU A 252 16.94 35.87 6.35
CA LEU A 252 17.99 35.79 7.37
C LEU A 252 19.11 36.81 7.19
N VAL A 253 19.53 37.08 5.96
CA VAL A 253 20.59 38.06 5.66
C VAL A 253 20.14 39.47 6.05
N VAL A 254 18.90 39.84 5.78
CA VAL A 254 18.33 41.13 6.23
C VAL A 254 18.36 41.23 7.76
N PHE A 255 17.95 40.18 8.48
CA PHE A 255 18.00 40.17 9.93
C PHE A 255 19.42 40.33 10.49
N VAL A 256 20.40 39.60 9.95
CA VAL A 256 21.81 39.77 10.35
C VAL A 256 22.29 41.20 10.11
N GLY A 257 22.03 41.75 8.91
CA GLY A 257 22.47 43.11 8.55
C GLY A 257 21.89 44.21 9.45
N LEU A 258 20.65 44.02 9.93
CA LEU A 258 20.03 44.94 10.88
C LEU A 258 20.64 44.81 12.28
N THR A 259 20.95 43.60 12.74
CA THR A 259 21.58 43.39 14.05
C THR A 259 23.01 43.93 14.13
N THR A 260 23.76 43.94 13.02
CA THR A 260 25.13 44.50 12.97
C THR A 260 25.16 46.02 12.87
N SER A 261 24.08 46.66 12.43
CA SER A 261 24.03 48.13 12.23
C SER A 261 23.54 48.90 13.46
N GLY A 262 22.94 48.21 14.43
CA GLY A 262 22.37 48.80 15.64
C GLY A 262 23.21 48.65 16.91
N SER A 263 24.45 48.17 16.80
CA SER A 263 25.43 48.07 17.90
C SER A 263 26.60 49.00 17.72
#